data_AF-A0A7Y8E6V6-F1
#
_entry.id   AF-A0A7Y8E6V6-F1
#
_cell.length_a   1.000
_cell.length_b   1.000
_cell.length_c   1.000
_cell.angle_alpha   90.00
_cell.angle_beta   90.00
_cell.angle_gamma   90.00
#
_symmetry.space_group_name_H-M   'P 1'
#
loop_
_entity.id
_entity.type
_entity.pdbx_description
1 polymer ?
#
loop_
_entity_poly.entity_id
_entity_poly.type
_entity_poly.pdbx_seq_one_letter_code
_entity_poly.pdbx_strand_id
1 'polypeptide(L)'
;MNVTSPSLNQHSIALPDTTPTASQAPIEISARRSYYVGRDRPIDFLYLSSHSKLTPDQHPLDSTQKKYINTDVLRHDKHVKFYQEIAYMSENGKPIGSSSNELVIETGNRADKVTIKKGPGHSLIATINNKPYQLNLLTSPDGSESQPLRIRTNGGDDCVLIDPEVKNAIRIELGAGNDYARAGAGDTRLYGGAGDDMLKLGSGDGIAFGNDGNDVLIAGTGNGVLKGNNGNDRMQAGKGSADRRLFMDGGDGHDFMIVTRNDTQIPTVLHGGKGENLIVTNGPATIYTGRDKNIVRSDNDNTVIYAKPSDEVHRTPGSQRVHTQHSEVGKSGYVIEGSAEFVQNVEDDMELLRISRQGKRMLGTADAAAQRNDSPVRITELTEDNGSYYFSNAAIRNHLEAGHSMDTLAPAAQGFITHQQAGAVATGAQIQYNPSYSLDADSAPVNALYHEMAHAYNGASGTFLAGSTAIPENPDGEPNDERQAVGLFTVAQPFNFVGHPAAEPSTTNPKPFSENGFREEMRRPLRTTYT
;
A
#
# COMPACT_ATOMS: atom_id res chain seq x y z
N MET A 1 -20.37 -2.14 -41.23
CA MET A 1 -19.21 -1.75 -42.06
C MET A 1 -18.01 -2.49 -41.51
N ASN A 2 -17.30 -3.24 -42.35
CA ASN A 2 -16.07 -3.94 -41.97
C ASN A 2 -15.01 -2.92 -41.57
N VAL A 3 -14.67 -2.86 -40.29
CA VAL A 3 -13.55 -2.06 -39.80
C VAL A 3 -12.34 -2.99 -39.74
N THR A 4 -11.46 -2.82 -40.73
CA THR A 4 -10.13 -3.40 -40.77
C THR A 4 -9.32 -2.90 -39.56
N SER A 5 -8.74 -3.84 -38.82
CA SER A 5 -7.88 -3.61 -37.67
C SER A 5 -6.66 -2.75 -38.04
N PRO A 6 -6.32 -1.70 -37.27
CA PRO A 6 -5.02 -1.04 -37.41
C PRO A 6 -3.95 -1.97 -36.81
N SER A 7 -2.94 -2.29 -37.61
CA SER A 7 -1.75 -2.99 -37.16
C SER A 7 -1.02 -2.17 -36.09
N LEU A 8 -0.98 -2.69 -34.86
CA LEU A 8 -0.02 -2.27 -33.84
C LEU A 8 1.39 -2.52 -34.40
N ASN A 9 2.13 -1.45 -34.69
CA ASN A 9 3.56 -1.52 -34.91
C ASN A 9 4.20 -1.98 -33.60
N GLN A 10 4.47 -3.29 -33.51
CA GLN A 10 5.37 -3.85 -32.51
C GLN A 10 6.76 -3.26 -32.77
N HIS A 11 7.16 -2.27 -31.99
CA HIS A 11 8.58 -2.03 -31.77
C HIS A 11 9.13 -3.30 -31.11
N SER A 12 9.64 -4.18 -31.96
CA SER A 12 10.25 -5.44 -31.57
C SER A 12 11.62 -5.07 -31.02
N ILE A 13 11.75 -5.05 -29.70
CA ILE A 13 13.06 -5.16 -29.06
C ILE A 13 13.59 -6.53 -29.48
N ALA A 14 14.58 -6.54 -30.37
CA ALA A 14 15.20 -7.76 -30.87
C ALA A 14 15.76 -8.56 -29.68
N LEU A 15 15.29 -9.79 -29.51
CA LEU A 15 15.90 -10.75 -28.58
C LEU A 15 17.33 -11.05 -29.07
N PRO A 16 18.38 -10.82 -28.27
CA PRO A 16 19.74 -11.06 -28.72
C PRO A 16 20.02 -12.56 -28.89
N ASP A 17 20.80 -12.82 -29.94
CA ASP A 17 21.29 -14.11 -30.44
C ASP A 17 21.82 -15.03 -29.33
N THR A 18 21.19 -16.19 -29.15
CA THR A 18 21.56 -17.19 -28.14
C THR A 18 22.63 -18.13 -28.68
N THR A 19 23.84 -17.60 -28.90
CA THR A 19 25.03 -18.46 -28.96
C THR A 19 25.48 -18.77 -27.52
N PRO A 20 25.57 -20.03 -27.08
CA PRO A 20 25.98 -20.35 -25.73
C PRO A 20 27.48 -20.09 -25.56
N THR A 21 27.84 -18.94 -25.01
CA THR A 21 29.16 -18.74 -24.40
C THR A 21 29.32 -19.69 -23.24
N ALA A 22 30.50 -20.32 -23.11
CA ALA A 22 30.84 -21.25 -22.04
C ALA A 22 30.38 -20.72 -20.67
N SER A 23 29.57 -21.52 -19.96
CA SER A 23 29.00 -21.17 -18.66
C SER A 23 30.11 -20.91 -17.66
N GLN A 24 30.42 -19.63 -17.40
CA GLN A 24 31.23 -19.26 -16.24
C GLN A 24 30.52 -19.72 -14.97
N ALA A 25 31.28 -20.30 -14.02
CA ALA A 25 30.73 -20.65 -12.71
C ALA A 25 30.16 -19.38 -12.04
N PRO A 26 28.98 -19.44 -11.40
CA PRO A 26 28.41 -18.29 -10.72
C PRO A 26 29.34 -17.77 -9.63
N ILE A 27 29.39 -16.45 -9.49
CA ILE A 27 30.07 -15.80 -8.37
C ILE A 27 29.18 -15.89 -7.13
N GLU A 28 29.68 -16.46 -6.04
CA GLU A 28 28.91 -16.54 -4.79
C GLU A 28 28.78 -15.19 -4.09
N ILE A 29 27.55 -14.87 -3.71
CA ILE A 29 27.16 -13.74 -2.85
C ILE A 29 26.40 -14.36 -1.68
N SER A 30 26.99 -14.32 -0.50
CA SER A 30 26.37 -14.87 0.71
C SER A 30 26.05 -13.73 1.67
N ALA A 31 24.77 -13.62 2.04
CA ALA A 31 24.38 -12.77 3.14
C ALA A 31 25.11 -13.23 4.41
N ARG A 32 25.61 -12.29 5.21
CA ARG A 32 26.27 -12.67 6.46
C ARG A 32 25.20 -13.16 7.43
N ARG A 33 25.52 -14.23 8.19
CA ARG A 33 24.63 -14.78 9.22
C ARG A 33 24.41 -13.74 10.32
N SER A 34 23.43 -12.87 10.13
CA SER A 34 22.51 -12.48 11.19
C SER A 34 21.53 -13.64 11.32
N TYR A 35 21.18 -14.06 12.54
CA TYR A 35 20.03 -14.95 12.67
C TYR A 35 18.85 -14.23 12.04
N TYR A 36 18.31 -14.78 10.96
CA TYR A 36 17.05 -14.32 10.39
C TYR A 36 16.01 -14.67 11.45
N VAL A 37 15.54 -13.65 12.12
CA VAL A 37 14.46 -13.76 13.07
C VAL A 37 13.35 -12.96 12.45
N GLY A 38 12.24 -13.62 12.09
CA GLY A 38 11.06 -12.96 11.52
C GLY A 38 10.54 -11.85 12.41
N ARG A 39 9.44 -11.20 12.02
CA ARG A 39 8.90 -9.96 12.60
C ARG A 39 8.84 -9.89 14.16
N ASP A 40 8.87 -11.00 14.90
CA ASP A 40 8.53 -11.06 16.33
C ASP A 40 9.54 -11.71 17.31
N ARG A 41 10.85 -11.80 17.05
CA ARG A 41 11.78 -12.39 18.05
C ARG A 41 13.14 -11.69 18.20
N PRO A 42 13.77 -11.75 19.40
CA PRO A 42 15.01 -11.04 19.69
C PRO A 42 16.25 -11.66 19.00
N ILE A 43 17.19 -10.79 18.59
CA ILE A 43 18.50 -11.16 18.03
C ILE A 43 19.58 -11.02 19.10
N ASP A 44 20.57 -11.92 19.07
CA ASP A 44 21.80 -11.83 19.87
C ASP A 44 22.82 -10.91 19.15
N PHE A 45 23.19 -9.80 19.80
CA PHE A 45 23.90 -8.66 19.20
C PHE A 45 25.42 -8.80 19.26
N LEU A 46 26.04 -9.14 18.13
CA LEU A 46 27.50 -9.09 18.00
C LEU A 46 27.99 -8.89 16.56
N TYR A 47 27.40 -7.98 15.78
CA TYR A 47 27.91 -7.70 14.42
C TYR A 47 27.80 -6.23 14.00
N LEU A 48 28.81 -5.44 14.36
CA LEU A 48 29.24 -4.29 13.56
C LEU A 48 30.56 -4.69 12.91
N SER A 49 30.53 -4.97 11.60
CA SER A 49 31.77 -5.14 10.83
C SER A 49 32.44 -3.77 10.65
N SER A 50 33.75 -3.74 10.38
CA SER A 50 34.50 -2.51 10.08
C SER A 50 34.03 -1.74 8.84
N HIS A 51 33.03 -2.25 8.10
CA HIS A 51 32.46 -1.66 6.88
C HIS A 51 31.01 -1.17 7.08
N SER A 52 30.49 -1.26 8.30
CA SER A 52 29.12 -0.85 8.67
C SER A 52 29.00 0.66 8.69
N LYS A 53 28.00 1.23 8.00
CA LYS A 53 27.57 2.62 8.17
C LYS A 53 26.24 2.63 8.89
N LEU A 54 26.18 3.29 10.05
CA LEU A 54 24.94 3.56 10.78
C LEU A 54 24.47 4.97 10.41
N THR A 55 23.29 5.07 9.83
CA THR A 55 22.61 6.36 9.61
C THR A 55 21.40 6.45 10.52
N PRO A 56 21.23 7.53 11.31
CA PRO A 56 20.00 7.80 12.04
C PRO A 56 18.83 7.99 11.07
N ASP A 57 17.65 7.52 11.47
CA ASP A 57 16.39 7.82 10.79
C ASP A 57 16.12 9.34 10.70
N GLN A 58 15.53 9.77 9.60
CA GLN A 58 15.09 11.15 9.39
C GLN A 58 13.67 11.41 9.92
N HIS A 59 12.92 10.36 10.30
CA HIS A 59 11.54 10.45 10.81
C HIS A 59 11.33 9.58 12.07
N PRO A 60 11.67 10.05 13.29
CA PRO A 60 11.57 9.24 14.50
C PRO A 60 10.11 8.98 14.94
N LEU A 61 9.82 7.71 15.29
CA LEU A 61 8.54 7.20 15.82
C LEU A 61 8.21 7.72 17.23
N ASP A 62 9.25 8.07 18.00
CA ASP A 62 9.21 8.69 19.34
C ASP A 62 10.62 9.26 19.64
N SER A 63 10.71 10.23 20.54
CA SER A 63 11.95 10.74 21.12
C SER A 63 12.88 9.67 21.75
N THR A 64 12.35 8.51 22.13
CA THR A 64 13.12 7.43 22.79
C THR A 64 13.51 6.28 21.87
N GLN A 65 12.76 6.05 20.79
CA GLN A 65 13.02 4.99 19.82
C GLN A 65 13.64 5.53 18.53
N LYS A 66 14.81 5.00 18.16
CA LYS A 66 15.52 5.38 16.92
C LYS A 66 15.74 4.18 16.05
N LYS A 67 15.49 4.32 14.75
CA LYS A 67 15.85 3.32 13.75
C LYS A 67 17.25 3.59 13.22
N TYR A 68 18.00 2.51 13.02
CA TYR A 68 19.32 2.54 12.39
C TYR A 68 19.35 1.57 11.21
N ILE A 69 19.85 2.04 10.08
CA ILE A 69 20.11 1.19 8.93
C ILE A 69 21.60 0.83 8.95
N ASN A 70 21.89 -0.47 8.90
CA ASN A 70 23.23 -0.99 8.68
C ASN A 70 23.35 -1.51 7.25
N THR A 71 24.32 -0.98 6.50
CA THR A 71 24.66 -1.46 5.16
C THR A 71 25.98 -2.21 5.18
N ASP A 72 25.97 -3.50 4.83
CA ASP A 72 27.17 -4.34 4.70
C ASP A 72 27.41 -4.71 3.23
N VAL A 73 28.45 -4.12 2.63
CA VAL A 73 28.79 -4.38 1.22
C VAL A 73 29.42 -5.77 1.10
N LEU A 74 28.73 -6.66 0.40
CA LEU A 74 29.16 -8.04 0.17
C LEU A 74 30.05 -8.13 -1.07
N ARG A 75 29.72 -7.34 -2.10
CA ARG A 75 30.52 -7.21 -3.32
C ARG A 75 30.25 -5.89 -4.02
N HIS A 76 31.26 -5.34 -4.67
CA HIS A 76 31.12 -4.17 -5.50
C HIS A 76 32.11 -4.28 -6.66
N ASP A 77 31.61 -4.13 -7.89
CA ASP A 77 32.43 -3.85 -9.07
C ASP A 77 31.87 -2.64 -9.82
N LYS A 78 32.50 -2.26 -10.94
CA LYS A 78 32.12 -1.07 -11.71
C LYS A 78 30.68 -1.06 -12.24
N HIS A 79 29.99 -2.20 -12.24
CA HIS A 79 28.68 -2.37 -12.86
C HIS A 79 27.59 -2.77 -11.88
N VAL A 80 27.95 -3.43 -10.77
CA VAL A 80 26.98 -3.89 -9.78
C VAL A 80 27.55 -3.85 -8.37
N LYS A 81 26.69 -3.48 -7.43
CA LYS A 81 26.91 -3.54 -6.01
C LYS A 81 25.90 -4.50 -5.37
N PHE A 82 26.41 -5.41 -4.54
CA PHE A 82 25.64 -6.29 -3.69
C PHE A 82 25.90 -5.92 -2.24
N TYR A 83 24.85 -5.68 -1.48
CA TYR A 83 24.96 -5.37 -0.06
C TYR A 83 23.76 -5.91 0.71
N GLN A 84 23.96 -6.13 2.01
CA GLN A 84 22.90 -6.45 2.94
C GLN A 84 22.49 -5.17 3.66
N GLU A 85 21.19 -4.90 3.72
CA GLU A 85 20.62 -3.79 4.46
C GLU A 85 19.80 -4.34 5.61
N ILE A 86 20.15 -3.97 6.83
CA ILE A 86 19.46 -4.43 8.05
C ILE A 86 19.00 -3.20 8.81
N ALA A 87 17.69 -3.08 8.99
CA ALA A 87 17.11 -2.03 9.82
C ALA A 87 16.93 -2.56 11.24
N TYR A 88 17.34 -1.77 12.23
CA TYR A 88 17.17 -2.08 13.65
C TYR A 88 16.42 -0.98 14.38
N MET A 89 15.48 -1.40 15.22
CA MET A 89 14.86 -0.57 16.23
C MET A 89 15.80 -0.45 17.42
N SER A 90 15.93 0.73 18.01
CA SER A 90 16.67 0.95 19.25
C SER A 90 15.83 1.69 20.25
N GLU A 91 16.04 1.39 21.53
CA GLU A 91 15.47 2.11 22.67
C GLU A 91 16.63 2.62 23.52
N ASN A 92 16.64 3.92 23.83
CA ASN A 92 17.73 4.57 24.59
C ASN A 92 19.13 4.33 23.99
N GLY A 93 19.21 4.26 22.65
CA GLY A 93 20.47 4.02 21.92
C GLY A 93 20.95 2.57 21.92
N LYS A 94 20.19 1.63 22.49
CA LYS A 94 20.47 0.19 22.42
C LYS A 94 19.52 -0.47 21.43
N PRO A 95 20.03 -1.19 20.42
CA PRO A 95 19.19 -1.99 19.54
C PRO A 95 18.33 -2.99 20.34
N ILE A 96 17.03 -3.07 20.03
CA ILE A 96 16.06 -3.98 20.67
C ILE A 96 15.51 -5.05 19.72
N GLY A 97 15.73 -4.89 18.41
CA GLY A 97 15.34 -5.88 17.38
C GLY A 97 15.68 -5.40 15.97
N SER A 98 15.64 -6.30 14.98
CA SER A 98 15.67 -5.91 13.56
C SER A 98 14.26 -5.78 13.01
N SER A 99 13.96 -4.70 12.29
CA SER A 99 12.69 -4.53 11.59
C SER A 99 12.74 -5.05 10.15
N SER A 100 13.91 -5.13 9.53
CA SER A 100 14.09 -5.73 8.20
C SER A 100 15.51 -6.25 7.97
N ASN A 101 15.66 -7.18 7.02
CA ASN A 101 16.95 -7.73 6.58
C ASN A 101 16.87 -8.15 5.11
N GLU A 102 17.39 -7.33 4.21
CA GLU A 102 17.27 -7.52 2.77
C GLU A 102 18.64 -7.72 2.13
N LEU A 103 18.70 -8.59 1.12
CA LEU A 103 19.81 -8.59 0.18
C LEU A 103 19.48 -7.62 -0.95
N VAL A 104 20.39 -6.70 -1.27
CA VAL A 104 20.20 -5.67 -2.28
C VAL A 104 21.15 -5.88 -3.44
N ILE A 105 20.61 -5.85 -4.67
CA ILE A 105 21.33 -5.70 -5.93
C ILE A 105 21.13 -4.26 -6.39
N GLU A 106 22.21 -3.53 -6.65
CA GLU A 106 22.15 -2.16 -7.17
C GLU A 106 23.02 -2.07 -8.43
N THR A 107 22.42 -1.63 -9.54
CA THR A 107 23.09 -1.44 -10.84
C THR A 107 23.31 0.04 -11.17
N GLY A 108 23.83 0.37 -12.35
CA GLY A 108 24.32 1.71 -12.68
C GLY A 108 23.30 2.59 -13.39
N ASN A 109 23.79 3.68 -14.00
CA ASN A 109 23.02 4.59 -14.86
C ASN A 109 23.06 4.18 -16.35
N ARG A 110 23.25 2.90 -16.64
CA ARG A 110 23.24 2.36 -18.00
C ARG A 110 22.14 1.33 -18.05
N ALA A 111 21.57 1.14 -19.24
CA ALA A 111 20.70 0.00 -19.50
C ALA A 111 21.31 -1.31 -18.99
N ASP A 112 20.67 -1.91 -18.00
CA ASP A 112 21.08 -3.11 -17.30
C ASP A 112 20.04 -4.22 -17.50
N LYS A 113 20.52 -5.45 -17.71
CA LYS A 113 19.66 -6.63 -17.76
C LYS A 113 19.89 -7.50 -16.53
N VAL A 114 18.86 -7.60 -15.69
CA VAL A 114 18.85 -8.42 -14.47
C VAL A 114 17.86 -9.56 -14.64
N THR A 115 18.31 -10.81 -14.47
CA THR A 115 17.44 -12.00 -14.50
C THR A 115 17.62 -12.78 -13.21
N ILE A 116 16.53 -13.11 -12.51
CA ILE A 116 16.56 -13.91 -11.28
C ILE A 116 15.90 -15.26 -11.54
N LYS A 117 16.61 -16.34 -11.25
CA LYS A 117 16.13 -17.73 -11.36
C LYS A 117 16.35 -18.48 -10.06
N LYS A 118 15.66 -19.62 -9.88
CA LYS A 118 16.01 -20.56 -8.82
C LYS A 118 17.43 -21.10 -9.00
N GLY A 119 18.18 -21.10 -7.91
CA GLY A 119 19.48 -21.76 -7.81
C GLY A 119 19.38 -23.11 -7.10
N PRO A 120 20.52 -23.76 -6.83
CA PRO A 120 20.57 -24.97 -6.02
C PRO A 120 20.09 -24.69 -4.58
N GLY A 121 19.35 -25.65 -4.01
CA GLY A 121 18.81 -25.53 -2.65
C GLY A 121 17.84 -24.34 -2.51
N HIS A 122 18.09 -23.46 -1.54
CA HIS A 122 17.30 -22.25 -1.28
C HIS A 122 17.93 -20.98 -1.90
N SER A 123 18.97 -21.13 -2.73
CA SER A 123 19.65 -20.00 -3.37
C SER A 123 18.89 -19.50 -4.61
N LEU A 124 19.24 -18.29 -5.05
CA LEU A 124 18.84 -17.74 -6.35
C LEU A 124 20.06 -17.59 -7.26
N ILE A 125 19.85 -17.59 -8.57
CA ILE A 125 20.85 -17.19 -9.56
C ILE A 125 20.43 -15.85 -10.15
N ALA A 126 21.21 -14.81 -9.87
CA ALA A 126 21.10 -13.51 -10.54
C ALA A 126 22.05 -13.47 -11.74
N THR A 127 21.53 -13.17 -12.92
CA THR A 127 22.35 -12.88 -14.11
C THR A 127 22.25 -11.40 -14.40
N ILE A 128 23.36 -10.67 -14.30
CA ILE A 128 23.42 -9.22 -14.50
C ILE A 128 24.35 -8.96 -15.68
N ASN A 129 23.82 -8.41 -16.77
CA ASN A 129 24.57 -8.15 -18.00
C ASN A 129 25.40 -9.36 -18.47
N ASN A 130 24.74 -10.53 -18.51
CA ASN A 130 25.30 -11.85 -18.86
C ASN A 130 26.27 -12.48 -17.86
N LYS A 131 26.48 -11.86 -16.68
CA LYS A 131 27.36 -12.38 -15.64
C LYS A 131 26.55 -13.04 -14.51
N PRO A 132 26.76 -14.34 -14.22
CA PRO A 132 25.98 -15.06 -13.21
C PRO A 132 26.54 -14.88 -11.79
N TYR A 133 25.64 -14.76 -10.83
CA TYR A 133 25.88 -14.66 -9.39
C TYR A 133 24.94 -15.60 -8.66
N GLN A 134 25.46 -16.43 -7.75
CA GLN A 134 24.63 -17.25 -6.87
C GLN A 134 24.39 -16.50 -5.57
N LEU A 135 23.13 -16.21 -5.27
CA LEU A 135 22.69 -15.52 -4.06
C LEU A 135 22.30 -16.55 -3.01
N ASN A 136 23.14 -16.71 -2.00
CA ASN A 136 22.85 -17.56 -0.85
C ASN A 136 22.09 -16.73 0.20
N LEU A 137 20.77 -16.72 0.06
CA LEU A 137 19.84 -16.00 0.92
C LEU A 137 19.75 -16.67 2.30
N LEU A 138 19.53 -15.87 3.33
CA LEU A 138 19.17 -16.41 4.65
C LEU A 138 17.76 -17.04 4.58
N THR A 139 17.54 -18.05 5.42
CA THR A 139 16.23 -18.67 5.60
C THR A 139 15.92 -18.76 7.09
N SER A 140 14.65 -18.69 7.44
CA SER A 140 14.20 -18.97 8.81
C SER A 140 14.58 -20.40 9.22
N PRO A 141 14.71 -20.69 10.53
CA PRO A 141 15.10 -22.03 11.01
C PRO A 141 14.18 -23.18 10.56
N ASP A 142 12.90 -22.88 10.36
CA ASP A 142 11.88 -23.80 9.83
C ASP A 142 11.82 -23.81 8.29
N GLY A 143 12.58 -22.94 7.62
CA GLY A 143 12.66 -22.82 6.16
C GLY A 143 11.40 -22.22 5.51
N SER A 144 10.45 -21.71 6.30
CA SER A 144 9.21 -21.12 5.82
C SER A 144 9.41 -19.76 5.15
N GLU A 145 10.41 -18.99 5.60
CA GLU A 145 10.72 -17.66 5.10
C GLU A 145 12.15 -17.61 4.55
N SER A 146 12.32 -16.82 3.49
CA SER A 146 13.62 -16.51 2.91
C SER A 146 13.83 -15.00 2.92
N GLN A 147 15.08 -14.59 3.13
CA GLN A 147 15.51 -13.20 3.08
C GLN A 147 14.96 -12.53 1.81
N PRO A 148 14.24 -11.41 1.94
CA PRO A 148 13.74 -10.71 0.76
C PRO A 148 14.90 -10.16 -0.08
N LEU A 149 14.66 -10.06 -1.39
CA LEU A 149 15.59 -9.54 -2.37
C LEU A 149 15.09 -8.18 -2.87
N ARG A 150 15.93 -7.16 -2.76
CA ARG A 150 15.70 -5.84 -3.35
C ARG A 150 16.58 -5.66 -4.57
N ILE A 151 16.00 -5.20 -5.68
CA ILE A 151 16.70 -4.88 -6.92
C ILE A 151 16.48 -3.40 -7.19
N ARG A 152 17.57 -2.66 -7.31
CA ARG A 152 17.62 -1.23 -7.62
C ARG A 152 18.36 -1.05 -8.94
N THR A 153 17.69 -0.47 -9.93
CA THR A 153 18.34 -0.01 -11.15
C THR A 153 18.28 1.52 -11.14
N ASN A 154 19.40 2.19 -11.41
CA ASN A 154 19.46 3.64 -11.20
C ASN A 154 18.97 4.40 -12.44
N GLY A 155 19.49 4.10 -13.63
CA GLY A 155 18.89 4.64 -14.83
C GLY A 155 19.45 4.07 -16.12
N GLY A 156 18.94 4.56 -17.25
CA GLY A 156 18.99 3.88 -18.53
C GLY A 156 17.85 2.87 -18.65
N ASP A 157 17.54 2.45 -19.88
CA ASP A 157 16.41 1.54 -20.14
C ASP A 157 16.73 0.11 -19.67
N ASP A 158 16.22 -0.24 -18.50
CA ASP A 158 16.54 -1.45 -17.77
C ASP A 158 15.57 -2.60 -18.06
N CYS A 159 16.04 -3.84 -17.85
CA CYS A 159 15.23 -5.04 -18.03
C CYS A 159 15.40 -6.01 -16.84
N VAL A 160 14.40 -6.08 -15.97
CA VAL A 160 14.38 -6.93 -14.77
C VAL A 160 13.38 -8.09 -14.94
N LEU A 161 13.88 -9.32 -15.01
CA LEU A 161 13.06 -10.51 -15.23
C LEU A 161 13.21 -11.50 -14.08
N ILE A 162 12.14 -11.66 -13.31
CA ILE A 162 12.05 -12.70 -12.29
C ILE A 162 11.40 -13.95 -12.94
N ASP A 163 12.01 -15.10 -12.73
CA ASP A 163 11.47 -16.36 -13.20
C ASP A 163 10.13 -16.67 -12.51
N PRO A 164 9.10 -17.15 -13.24
CA PRO A 164 7.80 -17.47 -12.67
C PRO A 164 7.83 -18.42 -11.49
N GLU A 165 8.87 -19.24 -11.33
CA GLU A 165 8.95 -20.19 -10.21
C GLU A 165 9.55 -19.60 -8.93
N VAL A 166 10.13 -18.40 -8.98
CA VAL A 166 10.74 -17.74 -7.81
C VAL A 166 9.63 -17.23 -6.90
N LYS A 167 9.62 -17.73 -5.66
CA LYS A 167 8.61 -17.43 -4.64
C LYS A 167 9.09 -16.46 -3.55
N ASN A 168 10.34 -16.02 -3.63
CA ASN A 168 10.90 -15.06 -2.69
C ASN A 168 10.13 -13.75 -2.76
N ALA A 169 9.96 -13.08 -1.63
CA ALA A 169 9.51 -11.70 -1.60
C ALA A 169 10.56 -10.82 -2.30
N ILE A 170 10.12 -10.03 -3.29
CA ILE A 170 11.02 -9.21 -4.12
C ILE A 170 10.50 -7.78 -4.18
N ARG A 171 11.41 -6.83 -3.96
CA ARG A 171 11.19 -5.41 -4.24
C ARG A 171 12.01 -5.01 -5.46
N ILE A 172 11.38 -4.44 -6.47
CA ILE A 172 12.01 -3.92 -7.68
C ILE A 172 11.79 -2.41 -7.70
N GLU A 173 12.86 -1.65 -7.57
CA GLU A 173 12.90 -0.19 -7.71
C GLU A 173 13.64 0.09 -9.01
N LEU A 174 12.88 0.37 -10.06
CA LEU A 174 13.41 0.80 -11.35
C LEU A 174 13.78 2.29 -11.29
N GLY A 175 14.54 2.73 -12.28
CA GLY A 175 15.30 3.96 -12.26
C GLY A 175 14.68 5.06 -13.12
N ALA A 176 15.54 5.92 -13.66
CA ALA A 176 15.15 6.79 -14.77
C ALA A 176 15.43 6.09 -16.11
N GLY A 177 14.46 5.96 -16.99
CA GLY A 177 14.57 5.20 -18.23
C GLY A 177 13.22 4.65 -18.64
N ASN A 178 13.11 4.11 -19.85
CA ASN A 178 11.90 3.37 -20.24
C ASN A 178 12.14 1.88 -19.95
N ASP A 179 11.71 1.43 -18.79
CA ASP A 179 12.13 0.16 -18.21
C ASP A 179 11.11 -0.96 -18.47
N TYR A 180 11.58 -2.21 -18.38
CA TYR A 180 10.73 -3.39 -18.41
C TYR A 180 10.98 -4.29 -17.22
N ALA A 181 9.95 -4.49 -16.40
CA ALA A 181 10.00 -5.41 -15.27
C ALA A 181 8.90 -6.47 -15.31
N ARG A 182 9.28 -7.72 -15.01
CA ARG A 182 8.35 -8.83 -14.82
C ARG A 182 8.63 -9.59 -13.53
N ALA A 183 7.63 -9.65 -12.66
CA ALA A 183 7.69 -10.33 -11.38
C ALA A 183 7.46 -11.85 -11.46
N GLY A 184 7.80 -12.54 -10.36
CA GLY A 184 7.70 -14.00 -10.19
C GLY A 184 6.44 -14.45 -9.44
N ALA A 185 6.52 -15.58 -8.75
CA ALA A 185 5.42 -16.13 -7.95
C ALA A 185 5.38 -15.66 -6.49
N GLY A 186 6.39 -14.94 -6.02
CA GLY A 186 6.44 -14.39 -4.67
C GLY A 186 5.81 -13.00 -4.57
N ASP A 187 5.63 -12.55 -3.33
CA ASP A 187 5.10 -11.22 -3.05
C ASP A 187 6.00 -10.14 -3.64
N THR A 188 5.44 -9.27 -4.46
CA THR A 188 6.24 -8.32 -5.24
C THR A 188 5.79 -6.88 -5.03
N ARG A 189 6.74 -6.00 -4.73
CA ARG A 189 6.57 -4.54 -4.84
C ARG A 189 7.39 -4.05 -6.02
N LEU A 190 6.76 -3.39 -6.97
CA LEU A 190 7.36 -2.96 -8.21
C LEU A 190 7.11 -1.46 -8.39
N TYR A 191 8.17 -0.68 -8.54
CA TYR A 191 8.13 0.76 -8.80
C TYR A 191 8.81 1.02 -10.14
N GLY A 192 8.13 1.66 -11.09
CA GLY A 192 8.64 1.99 -12.43
C GLY A 192 9.66 3.12 -12.41
N GLY A 193 9.36 4.19 -11.68
CA GLY A 193 10.31 5.29 -11.52
C GLY A 193 10.00 6.39 -12.52
N ALA A 194 10.99 6.87 -13.27
CA ALA A 194 10.77 7.96 -14.22
C ALA A 194 10.99 7.50 -15.65
N GLY A 195 9.97 7.64 -16.50
CA GLY A 195 9.99 7.23 -17.90
C GLY A 195 8.75 6.40 -18.25
N ASP A 196 8.59 6.06 -19.52
CA ASP A 196 7.45 5.26 -19.97
C ASP A 196 7.77 3.76 -19.77
N ASP A 197 7.29 3.18 -18.67
CA ASP A 197 7.64 1.83 -18.23
C ASP A 197 6.64 0.76 -18.63
N MET A 198 7.09 -0.50 -18.67
CA MET A 198 6.22 -1.67 -18.81
C MET A 198 6.40 -2.64 -17.64
N LEU A 199 5.38 -2.70 -16.80
CA LEU A 199 5.41 -3.35 -15.50
C LEU A 199 4.42 -4.51 -15.47
N LYS A 200 4.92 -5.72 -15.20
CA LYS A 200 4.09 -6.91 -15.12
C LYS A 200 4.27 -7.66 -13.81
N LEU A 201 3.22 -7.67 -13.00
CA LEU A 201 3.12 -8.53 -11.84
C LEU A 201 3.00 -10.01 -12.25
N GLY A 202 3.29 -10.89 -11.31
CA GLY A 202 3.36 -12.33 -11.53
C GLY A 202 2.16 -13.09 -10.97
N SER A 203 2.41 -14.25 -10.38
CA SER A 203 1.34 -15.11 -9.85
C SER A 203 1.14 -15.02 -8.33
N GLY A 204 2.07 -14.39 -7.62
CA GLY A 204 1.91 -14.03 -6.20
C GLY A 204 1.16 -12.71 -6.03
N ASP A 205 1.06 -12.25 -4.79
CA ASP A 205 0.44 -10.97 -4.48
C ASP A 205 1.39 -9.84 -4.87
N GLY A 206 0.88 -8.82 -5.55
CA GLY A 206 1.72 -7.80 -6.15
C GLY A 206 1.14 -6.40 -6.03
N ILE A 207 2.03 -5.44 -5.82
CA ILE A 207 1.75 -4.00 -5.92
C ILE A 207 2.69 -3.43 -6.97
N ALA A 208 2.15 -2.74 -7.98
CA ALA A 208 2.92 -2.03 -8.98
C ALA A 208 2.52 -0.55 -9.02
N PHE A 209 3.51 0.33 -8.96
CA PHE A 209 3.40 1.76 -9.16
C PHE A 209 4.11 2.11 -10.47
N GLY A 210 3.39 2.75 -11.40
CA GLY A 210 3.99 3.32 -12.61
C GLY A 210 4.98 4.42 -12.25
N ASN A 211 4.50 5.38 -11.45
CA ASN A 211 5.18 6.60 -11.04
C ASN A 211 5.12 7.66 -12.13
N ASP A 212 6.24 8.19 -12.63
CA ASP A 212 6.24 9.29 -13.59
C ASP A 212 6.41 8.77 -15.01
N GLY A 213 5.39 8.90 -15.86
CA GLY A 213 5.48 8.48 -17.27
C GLY A 213 4.17 7.92 -17.79
N ASN A 214 4.12 7.54 -19.07
CA ASN A 214 2.96 6.87 -19.64
C ASN A 214 3.18 5.36 -19.63
N ASP A 215 2.77 4.73 -18.55
CA ASP A 215 3.16 3.37 -18.22
C ASP A 215 2.17 2.33 -18.75
N VAL A 216 2.65 1.09 -18.82
CA VAL A 216 1.85 -0.10 -19.10
C VAL A 216 1.92 -1.06 -17.92
N LEU A 217 0.83 -1.15 -17.16
CA LEU A 217 0.75 -1.98 -15.96
C LEU A 217 -0.13 -3.23 -16.21
N ILE A 218 0.41 -4.41 -15.91
CA ILE A 218 -0.28 -5.69 -16.09
C ILE A 218 -0.27 -6.48 -14.77
N ALA A 219 -1.46 -6.77 -14.23
CA ALA A 219 -1.61 -7.36 -12.90
C ALA A 219 -1.17 -8.83 -12.76
N GLY A 220 -0.80 -9.52 -13.84
CA GLY A 220 -0.42 -10.93 -13.77
C GLY A 220 -1.62 -11.83 -13.47
N THR A 221 -1.43 -12.91 -12.70
CA THR A 221 -2.47 -13.90 -12.36
C THR A 221 -2.84 -13.96 -10.88
N GLY A 222 -1.99 -13.44 -9.98
CA GLY A 222 -2.22 -13.36 -8.53
C GLY A 222 -2.91 -12.05 -8.12
N ASN A 223 -3.14 -11.82 -6.82
CA ASN A 223 -3.76 -10.57 -6.36
C ASN A 223 -2.91 -9.36 -6.76
N GLY A 224 -3.57 -8.27 -7.14
CA GLY A 224 -2.89 -7.12 -7.72
C GLY A 224 -3.42 -5.79 -7.21
N VAL A 225 -2.50 -4.89 -6.92
CA VAL A 225 -2.74 -3.45 -6.83
C VAL A 225 -1.92 -2.81 -7.92
N LEU A 226 -2.56 -2.10 -8.83
CA LEU A 226 -1.89 -1.31 -9.85
C LEU A 226 -2.22 0.16 -9.58
N LYS A 227 -1.21 1.02 -9.53
CA LYS A 227 -1.39 2.48 -9.53
C LYS A 227 -0.57 3.07 -10.68
N GLY A 228 -1.24 3.74 -11.61
CA GLY A 228 -0.59 4.44 -12.71
C GLY A 228 0.29 5.58 -12.19
N ASN A 229 -0.29 6.41 -11.33
CA ASN A 229 0.29 7.65 -10.80
C ASN A 229 0.33 8.72 -11.90
N ASN A 230 1.47 9.32 -12.20
CA ASN A 230 1.53 10.48 -13.09
C ASN A 230 1.72 10.06 -14.55
N GLY A 231 0.75 10.38 -15.41
CA GLY A 231 0.85 10.24 -16.85
C GLY A 231 -0.38 9.54 -17.46
N ASN A 232 -0.31 9.21 -18.75
CA ASN A 232 -1.45 8.58 -19.44
C ASN A 232 -1.22 7.07 -19.51
N ASP A 233 -1.74 6.36 -18.52
CA ASP A 233 -1.38 4.98 -18.26
C ASP A 233 -2.31 3.99 -18.95
N ARG A 234 -1.77 2.79 -19.17
CA ARG A 234 -2.51 1.64 -19.71
C ARG A 234 -2.47 0.50 -18.73
N MET A 235 -3.61 0.21 -18.15
CA MET A 235 -3.74 -0.79 -17.08
C MET A 235 -4.55 -1.98 -17.56
N GLN A 236 -3.99 -3.18 -17.42
CA GLN A 236 -4.64 -4.42 -17.83
C GLN A 236 -4.68 -5.44 -16.69
N ALA A 237 -5.88 -5.94 -16.40
CA ALA A 237 -6.07 -6.98 -15.37
C ALA A 237 -5.37 -8.30 -15.71
N GLY A 238 -5.26 -8.64 -16.99
CA GLY A 238 -4.81 -9.96 -17.41
C GLY A 238 -5.76 -11.09 -16.98
N LYS A 239 -5.38 -12.32 -17.27
CA LYS A 239 -6.06 -13.52 -16.77
C LYS A 239 -5.62 -13.78 -15.33
N GLY A 240 -6.47 -14.35 -14.48
CA GLY A 240 -6.10 -14.76 -13.13
C GLY A 240 -7.17 -15.69 -12.54
N SER A 241 -6.91 -16.28 -11.39
CA SER A 241 -7.82 -17.23 -10.74
C SER A 241 -9.15 -16.57 -10.31
N ALA A 242 -10.25 -17.33 -10.26
CA ALA A 242 -11.58 -16.79 -9.96
C ALA A 242 -11.68 -16.09 -8.59
N ASP A 243 -10.77 -16.38 -7.65
CA ASP A 243 -10.66 -15.79 -6.31
C ASP A 243 -9.71 -14.58 -6.24
N ARG A 244 -8.96 -14.29 -7.32
CA ARG A 244 -8.07 -13.13 -7.36
C ARG A 244 -8.82 -11.83 -7.13
N ARG A 245 -8.23 -10.97 -6.32
CA ARG A 245 -8.65 -9.60 -6.04
C ARG A 245 -7.72 -8.62 -6.72
N LEU A 246 -8.34 -7.56 -7.24
CA LEU A 246 -7.65 -6.56 -8.03
C LEU A 246 -8.18 -5.17 -7.69
N PHE A 247 -7.24 -4.25 -7.53
CA PHE A 247 -7.45 -2.82 -7.42
C PHE A 247 -6.60 -2.13 -8.49
N MET A 248 -7.20 -1.21 -9.23
CA MET A 248 -6.49 -0.36 -10.17
C MET A 248 -6.87 1.09 -9.94
N ASP A 249 -5.88 1.97 -9.90
CA ASP A 249 -6.04 3.42 -9.88
C ASP A 249 -5.24 4.04 -11.03
N GLY A 250 -5.90 4.85 -11.85
CA GLY A 250 -5.26 5.58 -12.95
C GLY A 250 -4.28 6.64 -12.45
N GLY A 251 -4.66 7.39 -11.42
CA GLY A 251 -3.87 8.55 -10.96
C GLY A 251 -4.13 9.81 -11.80
N ASP A 252 -3.06 10.49 -12.19
CA ASP A 252 -3.09 11.76 -12.91
C ASP A 252 -2.85 11.59 -14.41
N GLY A 253 -3.90 11.67 -15.22
CA GLY A 253 -3.77 11.75 -16.66
C GLY A 253 -4.97 11.18 -17.39
N HIS A 254 -4.81 10.85 -18.66
CA HIS A 254 -5.85 10.22 -19.46
C HIS A 254 -5.60 8.72 -19.57
N ASP A 255 -6.17 7.97 -18.64
CA ASP A 255 -5.87 6.56 -18.49
C ASP A 255 -6.81 5.65 -19.28
N PHE A 256 -6.27 4.50 -19.64
CA PHE A 256 -7.01 3.41 -20.23
C PHE A 256 -6.93 2.17 -19.36
N MET A 257 -8.06 1.76 -18.81
CA MET A 257 -8.16 0.59 -17.94
C MET A 257 -9.00 -0.49 -18.59
N ILE A 258 -8.49 -1.73 -18.64
CA ILE A 258 -9.22 -2.86 -19.20
C ILE A 258 -9.22 -4.10 -18.30
N VAL A 259 -10.44 -4.58 -18.02
CA VAL A 259 -10.71 -5.83 -17.28
C VAL A 259 -11.48 -6.79 -18.19
N THR A 260 -10.78 -7.71 -18.85
CA THR A 260 -11.43 -8.66 -19.79
C THR A 260 -11.92 -9.95 -19.13
N ARG A 261 -11.80 -10.09 -17.81
CA ARG A 261 -12.04 -11.34 -17.10
C ARG A 261 -13.45 -11.40 -16.51
N ASN A 262 -14.22 -12.42 -16.86
CA ASN A 262 -15.61 -12.63 -16.41
C ASN A 262 -15.83 -13.94 -15.61
N ASP A 263 -14.76 -14.65 -15.25
CA ASP A 263 -14.79 -15.96 -14.56
C ASP A 263 -14.86 -15.86 -13.03
N THR A 264 -14.96 -14.64 -12.49
CA THR A 264 -15.00 -14.36 -11.05
C THR A 264 -16.33 -13.74 -10.66
N GLN A 265 -16.73 -13.90 -9.40
CA GLN A 265 -17.81 -13.14 -8.79
C GLN A 265 -17.31 -11.93 -7.98
N ILE A 266 -16.00 -11.85 -7.73
CA ILE A 266 -15.37 -10.81 -6.94
C ILE A 266 -15.18 -9.57 -7.83
N PRO A 267 -15.81 -8.43 -7.49
CA PRO A 267 -15.65 -7.22 -8.28
C PRO A 267 -14.22 -6.70 -8.24
N THR A 268 -13.67 -6.37 -9.41
CA THR A 268 -12.45 -5.54 -9.49
C THR A 268 -12.79 -4.12 -9.10
N VAL A 269 -11.95 -3.47 -8.30
CA VAL A 269 -12.11 -2.04 -8.00
C VAL A 269 -11.29 -1.25 -9.00
N LEU A 270 -11.94 -0.31 -9.69
CA LEU A 270 -11.34 0.56 -10.69
C LEU A 270 -11.59 2.01 -10.30
N HIS A 271 -10.54 2.82 -10.23
CA HIS A 271 -10.62 4.25 -10.07
C HIS A 271 -9.91 4.94 -11.24
N GLY A 272 -10.61 5.86 -11.90
CA GLY A 272 -10.06 6.59 -13.03
C GLY A 272 -9.11 7.73 -12.64
N GLY A 273 -9.14 8.24 -11.41
CA GLY A 273 -8.28 9.36 -11.04
C GLY A 273 -8.69 10.69 -11.68
N LYS A 274 -7.70 11.55 -11.95
CA LYS A 274 -7.88 12.80 -12.69
C LYS A 274 -7.94 12.52 -14.20
N GLY A 275 -8.24 13.55 -14.99
CA GLY A 275 -8.30 13.47 -16.45
C GLY A 275 -9.49 12.70 -17.01
N GLU A 276 -9.57 12.69 -18.35
CA GLU A 276 -10.61 11.99 -19.11
C GLU A 276 -10.18 10.56 -19.40
N ASN A 277 -10.78 9.61 -18.68
CA ASN A 277 -10.39 8.21 -18.69
C ASN A 277 -11.35 7.34 -19.50
N LEU A 278 -10.82 6.23 -20.02
CA LEU A 278 -11.59 5.17 -20.66
C LEU A 278 -11.47 3.87 -19.85
N ILE A 279 -12.59 3.48 -19.24
CA ILE A 279 -12.68 2.25 -18.43
C ILE A 279 -13.53 1.22 -19.15
N VAL A 280 -12.93 0.08 -19.49
CA VAL A 280 -13.60 -1.03 -20.18
C VAL A 280 -13.57 -2.29 -19.32
N THR A 281 -14.74 -2.83 -18.97
CA THR A 281 -14.82 -4.08 -18.20
C THR A 281 -15.82 -5.06 -18.79
N ASN A 282 -15.41 -6.31 -18.84
CA ASN A 282 -16.28 -7.44 -19.10
C ASN A 282 -16.55 -8.31 -17.84
N GLY A 283 -15.81 -8.02 -16.77
CA GLY A 283 -15.98 -8.65 -15.45
C GLY A 283 -16.87 -7.85 -14.52
N PRO A 284 -17.24 -8.45 -13.36
CA PRO A 284 -17.83 -7.68 -12.28
C PRO A 284 -16.83 -6.60 -11.82
N ALA A 285 -17.33 -5.40 -11.58
CA ALA A 285 -16.50 -4.30 -11.10
C ALA A 285 -17.24 -3.33 -10.18
N THR A 286 -16.47 -2.64 -9.34
CA THR A 286 -16.86 -1.40 -8.67
C THR A 286 -16.03 -0.29 -9.32
N ILE A 287 -16.68 0.63 -10.03
CA ILE A 287 -16.00 1.66 -10.82
C ILE A 287 -16.25 3.03 -10.19
N TYR A 288 -15.18 3.72 -9.81
CA TYR A 288 -15.16 5.14 -9.49
C TYR A 288 -14.62 5.88 -10.71
N THR A 289 -15.49 6.63 -11.39
CA THR A 289 -15.14 7.20 -12.70
C THR A 289 -13.99 8.20 -12.66
N GLY A 290 -13.77 8.89 -11.54
CA GLY A 290 -12.74 9.91 -11.41
C GLY A 290 -13.27 11.34 -11.53
N ARG A 291 -12.36 12.31 -11.61
CA ARG A 291 -12.63 13.75 -11.51
C ARG A 291 -13.35 14.34 -12.72
N ASP A 292 -12.78 14.15 -13.91
CA ASP A 292 -13.19 14.85 -15.13
C ASP A 292 -14.21 14.04 -15.92
N LYS A 293 -14.40 14.31 -17.21
CA LYS A 293 -15.40 13.59 -18.01
C LYS A 293 -14.85 12.25 -18.48
N ASN A 294 -15.46 11.15 -18.06
CA ASN A 294 -14.98 9.81 -18.37
C ASN A 294 -15.93 9.01 -19.25
N ILE A 295 -15.39 7.97 -19.88
CA ILE A 295 -16.15 6.99 -20.65
C ILE A 295 -16.04 5.63 -19.97
N VAL A 296 -17.18 5.00 -19.69
CA VAL A 296 -17.25 3.64 -19.16
C VAL A 296 -17.95 2.73 -20.15
N ARG A 297 -17.37 1.58 -20.45
CA ARG A 297 -17.99 0.50 -21.22
C ARG A 297 -17.98 -0.77 -20.36
N SER A 298 -19.15 -1.17 -19.86
CA SER A 298 -19.32 -2.35 -19.01
C SER A 298 -20.33 -3.31 -19.62
N ASP A 299 -19.93 -4.54 -19.94
CA ASP A 299 -20.83 -5.57 -20.47
C ASP A 299 -21.28 -6.61 -19.40
N ASN A 300 -21.04 -6.31 -18.12
CA ASN A 300 -21.38 -7.20 -17.00
C ASN A 300 -22.51 -6.63 -16.12
N ASP A 301 -23.50 -7.48 -15.78
CA ASP A 301 -24.62 -7.11 -14.89
C ASP A 301 -24.19 -6.93 -13.42
N ASN A 302 -23.10 -7.58 -13.01
CA ASN A 302 -22.59 -7.49 -11.64
C ASN A 302 -21.59 -6.33 -11.46
N THR A 303 -21.88 -5.19 -12.10
CA THR A 303 -21.04 -3.97 -12.05
C THR A 303 -21.79 -2.81 -11.39
N VAL A 304 -21.11 -2.11 -10.48
CA VAL A 304 -21.58 -0.87 -9.86
C VAL A 304 -20.69 0.30 -10.30
N ILE A 305 -21.30 1.35 -10.84
CA ILE A 305 -20.60 2.48 -11.49
C ILE A 305 -20.95 3.78 -10.77
N TYR A 306 -20.02 4.32 -9.99
CA TYR A 306 -20.07 5.65 -9.39
C TYR A 306 -19.66 6.69 -10.43
N ALA A 307 -20.69 7.26 -11.08
CA ALA A 307 -20.53 8.14 -12.23
C ALA A 307 -21.21 9.49 -12.00
N LYS A 308 -20.58 10.51 -12.57
CA LYS A 308 -21.09 11.87 -12.68
C LYS A 308 -22.10 11.97 -13.83
N PRO A 309 -22.98 12.98 -13.84
CA PRO A 309 -23.89 13.20 -14.96
C PRO A 309 -23.16 13.46 -16.29
N SER A 310 -21.96 14.06 -16.24
CA SER A 310 -21.13 14.34 -17.42
C SER A 310 -20.53 13.11 -18.08
N ASP A 311 -20.40 11.99 -17.34
CA ASP A 311 -19.75 10.78 -17.82
C ASP A 311 -20.62 10.03 -18.84
N GLU A 312 -19.97 9.48 -19.86
CA GLU A 312 -20.58 8.64 -20.87
C GLU A 312 -20.51 7.17 -20.43
N VAL A 313 -21.64 6.60 -20.02
CA VAL A 313 -21.70 5.25 -19.44
C VAL A 313 -22.51 4.33 -20.33
N HIS A 314 -21.81 3.43 -21.03
CA HIS A 314 -22.37 2.31 -21.78
C HIS A 314 -22.38 1.07 -20.89
N ARG A 315 -23.57 0.63 -20.45
CA ARG A 315 -23.71 -0.45 -19.47
C ARG A 315 -24.87 -1.37 -19.79
N THR A 316 -24.84 -2.60 -19.26
CA THR A 316 -25.99 -3.52 -19.34
C THR A 316 -27.16 -3.04 -18.47
N PRO A 317 -28.42 -3.46 -18.75
CA PRO A 317 -29.55 -3.12 -17.90
C PRO A 317 -29.44 -3.62 -16.44
N GLY A 318 -28.78 -4.76 -16.19
CA GLY A 318 -28.63 -5.34 -14.86
C GLY A 318 -27.58 -4.68 -13.98
N SER A 319 -26.60 -3.99 -14.58
CA SER A 319 -25.63 -3.18 -13.83
C SER A 319 -26.28 -2.03 -13.07
N GLN A 320 -25.60 -1.50 -12.06
CA GLN A 320 -26.05 -0.35 -11.27
C GLN A 320 -25.24 0.90 -11.61
N ARG A 321 -25.91 1.99 -12.01
CA ARG A 321 -25.30 3.33 -12.04
C ARG A 321 -25.66 4.09 -10.77
N VAL A 322 -24.65 4.42 -9.99
CA VAL A 322 -24.74 5.25 -8.80
C VAL A 322 -24.38 6.67 -9.18
N HIS A 323 -25.36 7.58 -9.10
CA HIS A 323 -25.12 8.99 -9.36
C HIS A 323 -24.35 9.60 -8.18
N THR A 324 -23.21 10.20 -8.49
CA THR A 324 -22.33 10.95 -7.58
C THR A 324 -21.70 12.12 -8.33
N GLN A 325 -20.95 12.96 -7.63
CA GLN A 325 -20.13 14.03 -8.19
C GLN A 325 -18.81 14.05 -7.43
N HIS A 326 -17.72 14.39 -8.13
CA HIS A 326 -16.48 14.76 -7.46
C HIS A 326 -16.70 15.99 -6.59
N SER A 327 -15.90 16.14 -5.53
CA SER A 327 -15.95 17.29 -4.63
C SER A 327 -14.57 17.64 -4.11
N GLU A 328 -14.39 18.87 -3.64
CA GLU A 328 -13.09 19.39 -3.17
C GLU A 328 -12.88 19.22 -1.66
N VAL A 329 -13.63 18.31 -1.02
CA VAL A 329 -13.53 18.05 0.42
C VAL A 329 -12.22 17.37 0.80
N GLY A 330 -11.86 17.48 2.08
CA GLY A 330 -10.66 16.91 2.69
C GLY A 330 -9.43 17.81 2.60
N LYS A 331 -9.51 18.96 1.91
CA LYS A 331 -8.39 19.89 1.70
C LYS A 331 -7.95 20.64 2.95
N SER A 332 -8.85 20.83 3.90
CA SER A 332 -8.57 21.51 5.17
C SER A 332 -8.54 20.56 6.36
N GLY A 333 -9.16 19.39 6.22
CA GLY A 333 -9.18 18.33 7.23
C GLY A 333 -7.83 17.64 7.42
N TYR A 334 -7.02 17.57 6.36
CA TYR A 334 -5.77 16.82 6.33
C TYR A 334 -4.62 17.64 5.76
N VAL A 335 -3.42 17.42 6.30
CA VAL A 335 -2.15 17.96 5.79
C VAL A 335 -1.23 16.77 5.52
N ILE A 336 -0.78 16.59 4.28
CA ILE A 336 0.02 15.44 3.86
C ILE A 336 1.49 15.83 3.79
N GLU A 337 2.36 15.07 4.44
CA GLU A 337 3.80 15.34 4.57
C GLU A 337 4.62 14.07 4.32
N GLY A 338 5.60 14.12 3.42
CA GLY A 338 6.47 12.97 3.11
C GLY A 338 7.26 13.20 1.82
N SER A 339 7.77 12.12 1.24
CA SER A 339 8.32 12.13 -0.12
C SER A 339 7.30 12.58 -1.16
N ALA A 340 7.76 13.03 -2.33
CA ALA A 340 6.86 13.46 -3.40
C ALA A 340 5.98 12.30 -3.88
N GLU A 341 6.57 11.11 -3.98
CA GLU A 341 5.90 9.87 -4.34
C GLU A 341 4.84 9.50 -3.30
N PHE A 342 5.14 9.63 -2.00
CA PHE A 342 4.15 9.41 -0.95
C PHE A 342 2.99 10.40 -1.05
N VAL A 343 3.28 11.69 -1.17
CA VAL A 343 2.25 12.74 -1.28
C VAL A 343 1.33 12.47 -2.48
N GLN A 344 1.90 12.12 -3.64
CA GLN A 344 1.14 11.76 -4.83
C GLN A 344 0.21 10.57 -4.56
N ASN A 345 0.75 9.47 -4.02
CA ASN A 345 -0.03 8.26 -3.73
C ASN A 345 -1.21 8.50 -2.78
N VAL A 346 -1.00 9.34 -1.75
CA VAL A 346 -2.07 9.71 -0.81
C VAL A 346 -3.10 10.61 -1.49
N GLU A 347 -2.69 11.56 -2.32
CA GLU A 347 -3.65 12.40 -3.05
C GLU A 347 -4.49 11.60 -4.05
N ASP A 348 -3.95 10.56 -4.66
CA ASP A 348 -4.73 9.64 -5.52
C ASP A 348 -5.78 8.87 -4.72
N ASP A 349 -5.40 8.35 -3.54
CA ASP A 349 -6.35 7.74 -2.60
C ASP A 349 -7.43 8.74 -2.17
N MET A 350 -7.06 9.99 -1.89
CA MET A 350 -8.00 11.07 -1.55
C MET A 350 -8.92 11.41 -2.72
N GLU A 351 -8.44 11.34 -3.96
CA GLU A 351 -9.26 11.59 -5.15
C GLU A 351 -10.34 10.52 -5.34
N LEU A 352 -10.03 9.25 -5.05
CA LEU A 352 -11.03 8.18 -4.98
C LEU A 352 -12.09 8.50 -3.93
N LEU A 353 -11.67 8.92 -2.73
CA LEU A 353 -12.58 9.28 -1.65
C LEU A 353 -13.48 10.48 -2.01
N ARG A 354 -12.98 11.43 -2.82
CA ARG A 354 -13.74 12.61 -3.29
C ARG A 354 -14.85 12.28 -4.28
N ILE A 355 -14.88 11.09 -4.88
CA ILE A 355 -16.02 10.61 -5.70
C ILE A 355 -16.89 9.57 -4.97
N SER A 356 -16.30 8.82 -4.04
CA SER A 356 -16.98 7.90 -3.12
C SER A 356 -18.11 8.58 -2.32
N ARG A 357 -19.19 7.86 -2.00
CA ARG A 357 -20.25 8.44 -1.15
C ARG A 357 -19.85 8.46 0.32
N GLN A 358 -19.23 7.39 0.81
CA GLN A 358 -18.69 7.36 2.17
C GLN A 358 -17.48 8.29 2.30
N GLY A 359 -16.53 8.24 1.36
CA GLY A 359 -15.33 9.06 1.35
C GLY A 359 -15.61 10.55 1.44
N LYS A 360 -16.53 11.07 0.63
CA LYS A 360 -16.92 12.49 0.71
C LYS A 360 -17.46 12.92 2.07
N ARG A 361 -18.19 12.04 2.75
CA ARG A 361 -18.73 12.32 4.09
C ARG A 361 -17.63 12.30 5.14
N MET A 362 -16.71 11.33 5.06
CA MET A 362 -15.51 11.29 5.89
C MET A 362 -14.70 12.59 5.73
N LEU A 363 -14.30 12.90 4.51
CA LEU A 363 -13.48 14.06 4.17
C LEU A 363 -14.14 15.40 4.53
N GLY A 364 -15.42 15.58 4.20
CA GLY A 364 -16.15 16.80 4.54
C GLY A 364 -16.37 16.97 6.05
N THR A 365 -16.49 15.87 6.78
CA THR A 365 -16.56 15.90 8.26
C THR A 365 -15.21 16.27 8.86
N ALA A 366 -14.11 15.77 8.28
CA ALA A 366 -12.76 16.15 8.68
C ALA A 366 -12.48 17.64 8.44
N ASP A 367 -12.88 18.21 7.31
CA ASP A 367 -12.80 19.66 7.05
C ASP A 367 -13.53 20.46 8.14
N ALA A 368 -14.78 20.10 8.43
CA ALA A 368 -15.58 20.77 9.44
C ALA A 368 -14.98 20.61 10.84
N ALA A 369 -14.36 19.47 11.14
CA ALA A 369 -13.70 19.23 12.42
C ALA A 369 -12.41 20.03 12.57
N ALA A 370 -11.58 20.09 11.52
CA ALA A 370 -10.36 20.90 11.51
C ALA A 370 -10.68 22.39 11.71
N GLN A 371 -11.75 22.90 11.08
CA GLN A 371 -12.21 24.28 11.30
C GLN A 371 -12.70 24.51 12.74
N ARG A 372 -13.47 23.57 13.31
CA ARG A 372 -13.98 23.71 14.70
C ARG A 372 -12.88 23.63 15.74
N ASN A 373 -11.91 22.74 15.53
CA ASN A 373 -10.87 22.42 16.52
C ASN A 373 -9.58 23.21 16.29
N ASP A 374 -9.49 24.00 15.22
CA ASP A 374 -8.28 24.69 14.74
C ASP A 374 -7.09 23.73 14.62
N SER A 375 -7.35 22.53 14.11
CA SER A 375 -6.36 21.46 14.04
C SER A 375 -6.69 20.45 12.94
N PRO A 376 -6.04 20.53 11.77
CA PRO A 376 -6.08 19.43 10.81
C PRO A 376 -5.35 18.20 11.34
N VAL A 377 -5.61 17.06 10.72
CA VAL A 377 -4.88 15.81 10.95
C VAL A 377 -3.69 15.75 10.01
N ARG A 378 -2.48 15.49 10.51
CA ARG A 378 -1.32 15.27 9.65
C ARG A 378 -1.30 13.83 9.13
N ILE A 379 -1.09 13.62 7.85
CA ILE A 379 -0.83 12.31 7.26
C ILE A 379 0.65 12.28 6.88
N THR A 380 1.40 11.35 7.47
CA THR A 380 2.86 11.25 7.30
C THR A 380 3.28 9.90 6.78
N GLU A 381 4.36 9.87 6.02
CA GLU A 381 4.90 8.64 5.42
C GLU A 381 5.35 7.61 6.46
N LEU A 382 4.98 6.34 6.24
CA LEU A 382 5.41 5.17 6.99
C LEU A 382 5.98 4.13 6.03
N THR A 383 7.06 3.46 6.42
CA THR A 383 7.77 2.53 5.53
C THR A 383 7.64 1.04 5.90
N GLU A 384 7.19 0.69 7.11
CA GLU A 384 7.31 -0.68 7.64
C GLU A 384 5.97 -1.38 7.94
N ASP A 385 4.93 -0.61 8.23
CA ASP A 385 3.59 -1.14 8.51
C ASP A 385 2.53 -0.49 7.60
N ASN A 386 1.27 -0.89 7.72
CA ASN A 386 0.16 -0.37 6.92
C ASN A 386 -0.23 1.07 7.26
N GLY A 387 -0.32 1.39 8.55
CA GLY A 387 -0.72 2.69 9.05
C GLY A 387 -0.98 2.69 10.55
N SER A 388 -1.04 3.86 11.15
CA SER A 388 -1.32 4.03 12.58
C SER A 388 -1.85 5.43 12.87
N TYR A 389 -2.78 5.53 13.81
CA TYR A 389 -3.31 6.80 14.29
C TYR A 389 -2.75 7.17 15.67
N TYR A 390 -2.35 8.44 15.83
CA TYR A 390 -1.87 9.01 17.07
C TYR A 390 -2.79 10.13 17.54
N PHE A 391 -3.44 9.91 18.68
CA PHE A 391 -4.19 10.95 19.38
C PHE A 391 -3.23 11.85 20.17
N SER A 392 -3.36 13.17 20.01
CA SER A 392 -2.62 14.14 20.81
C SER A 392 -3.42 15.41 21.05
N ASN A 393 -3.29 15.95 22.27
CA ASN A 393 -3.79 17.26 22.67
C ASN A 393 -2.85 17.89 23.70
N ALA A 394 -3.13 19.12 24.12
CA ALA A 394 -2.29 19.82 25.07
C ALA A 394 -2.18 19.12 26.44
N ALA A 395 -3.24 18.46 26.91
CA ALA A 395 -3.22 17.76 28.20
C ALA A 395 -2.24 16.58 28.17
N ILE A 396 -2.25 15.79 27.09
CA ILE A 396 -1.30 14.68 26.90
C ILE A 396 0.13 15.20 26.86
N ARG A 397 0.41 16.21 26.04
CA ARG A 397 1.76 16.76 25.91
C ARG A 397 2.31 17.25 27.24
N ASN A 398 1.53 18.07 27.97
CA ASN A 398 1.93 18.58 29.28
C ASN A 398 2.13 17.45 30.31
N HIS A 399 1.32 16.39 30.26
CA HIS A 399 1.40 15.26 31.18
C HIS A 399 2.66 14.42 30.94
N LEU A 400 2.99 14.14 29.68
CA LEU A 400 4.21 13.44 29.31
C LEU A 400 5.47 14.29 29.58
N GLU A 401 5.43 15.60 29.29
CA GLU A 401 6.52 16.54 29.60
C GLU A 401 6.82 16.63 31.11
N ALA A 402 5.80 16.44 31.95
CA ALA A 402 5.96 16.35 33.41
C ALA A 402 6.56 15.00 33.88
N GLY A 403 6.84 14.06 32.96
CA GLY A 403 7.41 12.76 33.25
C GLY A 403 6.40 11.73 33.76
N HIS A 404 5.10 12.00 33.61
CA HIS A 404 4.06 11.03 33.97
C HIS A 404 3.76 10.09 32.81
N SER A 405 3.36 8.86 33.13
CA SER A 405 2.93 7.89 32.13
C SER A 405 1.48 8.13 31.70
N MET A 406 1.17 7.82 30.44
CA MET A 406 -0.12 8.07 29.79
C MET A 406 -1.30 7.38 30.51
N ASP A 407 -1.09 6.19 31.07
CA ASP A 407 -2.08 5.41 31.83
C ASP A 407 -2.58 6.13 33.10
N THR A 408 -1.82 7.10 33.62
CA THR A 408 -2.23 7.91 34.77
C THR A 408 -3.10 9.11 34.40
N LEU A 409 -3.27 9.40 33.10
CA LEU A 409 -4.13 10.48 32.62
C LEU A 409 -5.59 10.00 32.53
N ALA A 410 -6.54 10.82 32.95
CA ALA A 410 -7.96 10.45 32.92
C ALA A 410 -8.43 10.08 31.49
N PRO A 411 -9.23 9.01 31.30
CA PRO A 411 -9.68 8.57 29.97
C PRO A 411 -10.36 9.66 29.15
N ALA A 412 -11.15 10.53 29.79
CA ALA A 412 -11.78 11.67 29.12
C ALA A 412 -10.73 12.61 28.48
N ALA A 413 -9.59 12.84 29.11
CA ALA A 413 -8.52 13.68 28.55
C ALA A 413 -7.77 13.00 27.39
N GLN A 414 -7.87 11.67 27.28
CA GLN A 414 -7.36 10.86 26.17
C GLN A 414 -8.38 10.70 25.02
N GLY A 415 -9.54 11.37 25.11
CA GLY A 415 -10.57 11.35 24.06
C GLY A 415 -11.58 10.20 24.16
N PHE A 416 -11.58 9.44 25.25
CA PHE A 416 -12.59 8.40 25.49
C PHE A 416 -13.90 8.99 26.02
N ILE A 417 -15.01 8.39 25.60
CA ILE A 417 -16.34 8.67 26.14
C ILE A 417 -16.36 8.30 27.63
N THR A 418 -16.79 9.23 28.47
CA THR A 418 -17.01 8.97 29.90
C THR A 418 -18.36 9.54 30.33
N HIS A 419 -19.11 8.80 31.14
CA HIS A 419 -20.42 9.23 31.64
C HIS A 419 -21.39 9.68 30.53
N GLN A 420 -21.40 8.98 29.38
CA GLN A 420 -22.23 9.33 28.21
C GLN A 420 -21.96 10.73 27.64
N GLN A 421 -20.74 11.24 27.85
CA GLN A 421 -20.26 12.50 27.30
C GLN A 421 -18.97 12.26 26.51
N ALA A 422 -18.82 13.02 25.42
CA ALA A 422 -17.58 13.03 24.65
C ALA A 422 -16.40 13.48 25.54
N GLY A 423 -15.25 12.88 25.31
CA GLY A 423 -13.98 13.29 25.90
C GLY A 423 -13.37 14.51 25.21
N ALA A 424 -12.09 14.73 25.48
CA ALA A 424 -11.29 15.77 24.86
C ALA A 424 -11.09 15.48 23.37
N VAL A 425 -11.06 16.55 22.57
CA VAL A 425 -10.74 16.46 21.14
C VAL A 425 -9.23 16.50 20.90
N ALA A 426 -8.79 15.94 19.78
CA ALA A 426 -7.41 16.04 19.34
C ALA A 426 -7.10 17.46 18.80
N THR A 427 -5.92 17.97 19.14
CA THR A 427 -5.36 19.24 18.64
C THR A 427 -3.92 19.09 18.16
N GLY A 428 -3.62 17.92 17.61
CA GLY A 428 -2.30 17.53 17.11
C GLY A 428 -2.28 16.08 16.63
N ALA A 429 -3.40 15.60 16.08
CA ALA A 429 -3.54 14.23 15.61
C ALA A 429 -2.66 13.95 14.38
N GLN A 430 -2.20 12.71 14.26
CA GLN A 430 -1.38 12.24 13.15
C GLN A 430 -1.84 10.86 12.70
N ILE A 431 -1.86 10.64 11.39
CA ILE A 431 -1.95 9.34 10.74
C ILE A 431 -0.58 9.08 10.11
N GLN A 432 0.03 7.95 10.44
CA GLN A 432 1.13 7.38 9.68
C GLN A 432 0.55 6.41 8.65
N TYR A 433 1.04 6.40 7.42
CA TYR A 433 0.45 5.61 6.35
C TYR A 433 1.48 5.08 5.34
N ASN A 434 1.27 3.86 4.86
CA ASN A 434 2.09 3.24 3.82
C ASN A 434 1.22 2.77 2.64
N PRO A 435 1.23 3.49 1.50
CA PRO A 435 0.44 3.11 0.33
C PRO A 435 0.94 1.84 -0.36
N SER A 436 2.14 1.36 -0.02
CA SER A 436 2.75 0.14 -0.57
C SER A 436 2.52 -1.11 0.30
N TYR A 437 1.64 -1.01 1.28
CA TYR A 437 1.27 -2.11 2.14
C TYR A 437 -0.19 -2.51 1.91
N SER A 438 -0.46 -3.81 1.94
CA SER A 438 -1.82 -4.34 2.02
C SER A 438 -1.92 -5.25 3.24
N LEU A 439 -3.00 -5.08 4.00
CA LEU A 439 -3.29 -5.86 5.21
C LEU A 439 -3.54 -7.34 4.92
N ASP A 440 -4.20 -7.61 3.81
CA ASP A 440 -4.55 -8.93 3.32
C ASP A 440 -4.84 -8.85 1.81
N ALA A 441 -5.18 -9.99 1.20
CA ALA A 441 -5.62 -10.06 -0.19
C ALA A 441 -6.92 -9.25 -0.46
N ASP A 442 -7.69 -8.95 0.59
CA ASP A 442 -9.05 -8.40 0.54
C ASP A 442 -9.09 -6.88 0.60
N SER A 443 -7.99 -6.27 1.02
CA SER A 443 -7.82 -4.85 1.25
C SER A 443 -7.15 -4.18 0.05
N ALA A 444 -7.64 -3.00 -0.34
CA ALA A 444 -6.86 -2.06 -1.12
C ALA A 444 -6.06 -1.17 -0.15
N PRO A 445 -4.92 -0.57 -0.56
CA PRO A 445 -4.16 0.33 0.31
C PRO A 445 -5.01 1.46 0.92
N VAL A 446 -5.96 2.02 0.16
CA VAL A 446 -6.90 3.04 0.63
C VAL A 446 -7.79 2.57 1.79
N ASN A 447 -8.04 1.26 1.95
CA ASN A 447 -8.79 0.75 3.10
C ASN A 447 -8.03 0.93 4.42
N ALA A 448 -6.70 0.78 4.40
CA ALA A 448 -5.87 1.05 5.57
C ALA A 448 -5.89 2.55 5.93
N LEU A 449 -5.76 3.44 4.94
CA LEU A 449 -5.92 4.88 5.18
C LEU A 449 -7.31 5.21 5.75
N TYR A 450 -8.37 4.62 5.20
CA TYR A 450 -9.74 4.84 5.66
C TYR A 450 -9.96 4.37 7.10
N HIS A 451 -9.30 3.28 7.50
CA HIS A 451 -9.31 2.80 8.88
C HIS A 451 -8.73 3.85 9.82
N GLU A 452 -7.54 4.39 9.52
CA GLU A 452 -6.93 5.44 10.34
C GLU A 452 -7.73 6.75 10.33
N MET A 453 -8.43 7.04 9.23
CA MET A 453 -9.38 8.16 9.18
C MET A 453 -10.59 7.96 10.09
N ALA A 454 -11.04 6.72 10.34
CA ALA A 454 -12.09 6.44 11.31
C ALA A 454 -11.62 6.76 12.73
N HIS A 455 -10.38 6.40 13.10
CA HIS A 455 -9.78 6.84 14.36
C HIS A 455 -9.65 8.36 14.45
N ALA A 456 -9.24 9.02 13.36
CA ALA A 456 -9.18 10.47 13.31
C ALA A 456 -10.55 11.15 13.49
N TYR A 457 -11.62 10.56 12.96
CA TYR A 457 -12.98 11.00 13.25
C TYR A 457 -13.25 10.93 14.76
N ASN A 458 -12.97 9.80 15.41
CA ASN A 458 -13.17 9.63 16.85
C ASN A 458 -12.33 10.61 17.68
N GLY A 459 -11.09 10.84 17.30
CA GLY A 459 -10.22 11.81 17.99
C GLY A 459 -10.70 13.25 17.82
N ALA A 460 -11.24 13.60 16.65
CA ALA A 460 -11.75 14.94 16.39
C ALA A 460 -13.08 15.23 17.10
N SER A 461 -13.85 14.20 17.44
CA SER A 461 -15.10 14.30 18.21
C SER A 461 -14.96 13.95 19.68
N GLY A 462 -13.83 13.40 20.13
CA GLY A 462 -13.66 12.89 21.49
C GLY A 462 -14.55 11.68 21.79
N THR A 463 -14.74 10.80 20.82
CA THR A 463 -15.72 9.71 20.89
C THR A 463 -15.11 8.31 20.79
N PHE A 464 -13.92 8.08 21.36
CA PHE A 464 -13.36 6.73 21.47
C PHE A 464 -14.13 5.90 22.49
N LEU A 465 -14.38 4.62 22.17
CA LEU A 465 -14.92 3.64 23.10
C LEU A 465 -13.81 2.95 23.87
N ALA A 466 -13.87 3.02 25.21
CA ALA A 466 -12.88 2.40 26.08
C ALA A 466 -13.12 0.90 26.27
N GLY A 467 -12.07 0.19 26.71
CA GLY A 467 -12.11 -1.22 27.07
C GLY A 467 -11.90 -2.16 25.88
N SER A 468 -12.19 -3.44 26.08
CA SER A 468 -12.06 -4.48 25.06
C SER A 468 -13.34 -5.32 24.94
N THR A 469 -13.48 -5.98 23.79
CA THR A 469 -14.57 -6.95 23.52
C THR A 469 -13.95 -8.30 23.21
N ALA A 470 -14.24 -9.29 24.07
CA ALA A 470 -13.90 -10.69 23.82
C ALA A 470 -14.74 -11.27 22.67
N ILE A 471 -14.09 -12.00 21.77
CA ILE A 471 -14.72 -12.76 20.69
C ILE A 471 -14.25 -14.21 20.73
N PRO A 472 -14.96 -15.17 20.12
CA PRO A 472 -14.56 -16.58 20.13
C PRO A 472 -13.13 -16.82 19.63
N GLU A 473 -12.70 -16.06 18.63
CA GLU A 473 -11.39 -16.17 17.98
C GLU A 473 -10.26 -15.51 18.80
N ASN A 474 -10.60 -14.54 19.66
CA ASN A 474 -9.69 -13.83 20.56
C ASN A 474 -10.38 -13.61 21.92
N PRO A 475 -10.32 -14.60 22.83
CA PRO A 475 -10.96 -14.54 24.14
C PRO A 475 -10.36 -13.48 25.07
N ASP A 476 -9.10 -13.07 24.85
CA ASP A 476 -8.42 -12.02 25.62
C ASP A 476 -8.95 -10.62 25.27
N GLY A 477 -9.64 -10.52 24.12
CA GLY A 477 -10.39 -9.37 23.68
C GLY A 477 -9.63 -8.46 22.73
N GLU A 478 -10.39 -7.86 21.83
CA GLU A 478 -9.90 -6.82 20.93
C GLU A 478 -10.24 -5.44 21.49
N PRO A 479 -9.38 -4.42 21.29
CA PRO A 479 -9.67 -3.05 21.71
C PRO A 479 -10.97 -2.51 21.10
N ASN A 480 -11.79 -1.84 21.92
CA ASN A 480 -13.11 -1.36 21.49
C ASN A 480 -13.02 -0.21 20.49
N ASP A 481 -12.00 0.64 20.59
CA ASP A 481 -11.67 1.70 19.63
C ASP A 481 -11.33 1.12 18.25
N GLU A 482 -10.54 0.04 18.19
CA GLU A 482 -10.24 -0.65 16.94
C GLU A 482 -11.49 -1.28 16.32
N ARG A 483 -12.25 -2.03 17.11
CA ARG A 483 -13.54 -2.59 16.65
C ARG A 483 -14.50 -1.50 16.21
N GLN A 484 -14.54 -0.36 16.91
CA GLN A 484 -15.34 0.80 16.57
C GLN A 484 -14.96 1.39 15.20
N ALA A 485 -13.66 1.54 14.92
CA ALA A 485 -13.13 2.02 13.65
C ALA A 485 -13.44 1.05 12.51
N VAL A 486 -13.32 -0.26 12.74
CA VAL A 486 -13.74 -1.27 11.75
C VAL A 486 -15.26 -1.22 11.51
N GLY A 487 -16.05 -0.91 12.53
CA GLY A 487 -17.52 -0.99 12.50
C GLY A 487 -18.05 -2.33 13.00
N LEU A 488 -17.38 -2.94 13.96
CA LEU A 488 -17.72 -4.20 14.60
C LEU A 488 -18.38 -3.99 15.97
N PHE A 489 -19.35 -4.83 16.31
CA PHE A 489 -20.01 -4.79 17.63
C PHE A 489 -18.98 -4.74 18.77
N THR A 490 -19.23 -3.87 19.75
CA THR A 490 -18.49 -3.84 21.03
C THR A 490 -19.44 -3.96 22.22
N VAL A 491 -18.91 -4.44 23.36
CA VAL A 491 -19.65 -4.50 24.65
C VAL A 491 -19.68 -3.16 25.40
N ALA A 492 -19.11 -2.11 24.82
CA ALA A 492 -19.13 -0.77 25.40
C ALA A 492 -20.58 -0.24 25.52
N GLN A 493 -20.78 0.73 26.41
CA GLN A 493 -22.05 1.44 26.51
C GLN A 493 -22.37 2.16 25.18
N PRO A 494 -23.56 1.97 24.59
CA PRO A 494 -23.93 2.66 23.36
C PRO A 494 -23.90 4.18 23.51
N PHE A 495 -23.48 4.88 22.45
CA PHE A 495 -23.35 6.34 22.40
C PHE A 495 -24.00 6.92 21.14
N ASN A 496 -24.54 8.14 21.24
CA ASN A 496 -25.12 8.85 20.10
C ASN A 496 -24.04 9.63 19.34
N PHE A 497 -23.38 8.97 18.39
CA PHE A 497 -22.32 9.56 17.57
C PHE A 497 -22.78 10.64 16.59
N VAL A 498 -24.07 10.71 16.27
CA VAL A 498 -24.61 11.70 15.31
C VAL A 498 -24.86 13.04 16.00
N GLY A 499 -24.99 13.06 17.34
CA GLY A 499 -25.27 14.27 18.10
C GLY A 499 -26.70 14.81 17.91
N HIS A 500 -27.56 14.08 17.19
CA HIS A 500 -28.96 14.44 16.99
C HIS A 500 -29.86 13.64 17.95
N PRO A 501 -30.77 14.27 18.72
CA PRO A 501 -31.55 13.58 19.76
C PRO A 501 -32.38 12.38 19.27
N ALA A 502 -32.78 12.36 17.99
CA ALA A 502 -33.52 11.27 17.37
C ALA A 502 -32.64 10.17 16.76
N ALA A 503 -31.31 10.27 16.84
CA ALA A 503 -30.42 9.23 16.35
C ALA A 503 -30.24 8.14 17.42
N GLU A 504 -30.40 6.89 17.02
CA GLU A 504 -30.23 5.74 17.90
C GLU A 504 -28.76 5.61 18.34
N PRO A 505 -28.48 5.45 19.65
CA PRO A 505 -27.14 5.14 20.13
C PRO A 505 -26.59 3.83 19.54
N SER A 506 -25.29 3.78 19.29
CA SER A 506 -24.60 2.62 18.72
C SER A 506 -23.34 2.29 19.52
N THR A 507 -22.77 1.10 19.29
CA THR A 507 -21.47 0.67 19.82
C THR A 507 -20.36 0.70 18.76
N THR A 508 -20.63 1.34 17.62
CA THR A 508 -19.73 1.53 16.48
C THR A 508 -19.94 2.89 15.83
N ASN A 509 -18.95 3.33 15.05
CA ASN A 509 -19.09 4.54 14.25
C ASN A 509 -20.21 4.42 13.21
N PRO A 510 -20.92 5.52 12.89
CA PRO A 510 -21.81 5.56 11.73
C PRO A 510 -21.08 5.13 10.46
N LYS A 511 -21.78 4.46 9.52
CA LYS A 511 -21.17 3.84 8.32
C LYS A 511 -20.13 4.70 7.58
N PRO A 512 -20.33 6.02 7.33
CA PRO A 512 -19.30 6.80 6.62
C PRO A 512 -17.99 6.92 7.40
N PHE A 513 -17.99 6.63 8.69
CA PHE A 513 -16.84 6.78 9.58
C PHE A 513 -16.35 5.42 10.11
N SER A 514 -16.61 4.34 9.35
CA SER A 514 -16.07 3.01 9.65
C SER A 514 -15.50 2.33 8.41
N GLU A 515 -14.48 1.49 8.62
CA GLU A 515 -13.82 0.73 7.55
C GLU A 515 -14.83 -0.14 6.79
N ASN A 516 -15.68 -0.89 7.50
CA ASN A 516 -16.68 -1.75 6.87
C ASN A 516 -17.73 -0.98 6.07
N GLY A 517 -18.04 0.27 6.44
CA GLY A 517 -18.93 1.11 5.63
C GLY A 517 -18.33 1.43 4.26
N PHE A 518 -17.01 1.64 4.20
CA PHE A 518 -16.30 1.86 2.94
C PHE A 518 -16.05 0.55 2.17
N ARG A 519 -15.68 -0.54 2.85
CA ARG A 519 -15.56 -1.88 2.22
C ARG A 519 -16.87 -2.32 1.58
N GLU A 520 -18.01 -2.07 2.23
CA GLU A 520 -19.36 -2.31 1.67
C GLU A 520 -19.56 -1.53 0.36
N GLU A 521 -19.20 -0.24 0.32
CA GLU A 521 -19.28 0.59 -0.89
C GLU A 521 -18.40 0.06 -2.03
N MET A 522 -17.16 -0.35 -1.70
CA MET A 522 -16.21 -0.94 -2.63
C MET A 522 -16.61 -2.36 -3.07
N ARG A 523 -17.59 -2.97 -2.40
CA ARG A 523 -17.99 -4.39 -2.56
C ARG A 523 -16.85 -5.35 -2.27
N ARG A 524 -16.05 -5.01 -1.26
CA ARG A 524 -15.03 -5.87 -0.67
C ARG A 524 -15.61 -6.68 0.48
N PRO A 525 -15.05 -7.86 0.80
CA PRO A 525 -15.42 -8.60 2.00
C PRO A 525 -15.29 -7.72 3.23
N LEU A 526 -16.33 -7.73 4.09
CA LEU A 526 -16.31 -7.02 5.36
C LEU A 526 -15.39 -7.74 6.33
N ARG A 527 -14.66 -6.99 7.15
CA ARG A 527 -13.95 -7.56 8.29
C ARG A 527 -14.97 -8.04 9.32
N THR A 528 -14.71 -9.19 9.92
CA THR A 528 -15.51 -9.79 10.99
C THR A 528 -14.80 -9.76 12.34
N THR A 529 -13.47 -9.60 12.32
CA THR A 529 -12.56 -9.46 13.47
C THR A 529 -11.63 -8.27 13.22
N TYR A 530 -11.04 -7.75 14.29
CA TYR A 530 -9.92 -6.82 14.18
C TYR A 530 -8.59 -7.57 14.06
N THR A 531 -8.36 -8.62 14.86
CA THR A 531 -7.15 -9.44 14.72
C THR A 531 -7.19 -10.35 13.51
#